data_AF-B0FWB4-F1
#
_entry.id   AF-B0FWB4-F1
#
_cell.length_a   1.000
_cell.length_b   1.000
_cell.length_c   1.000
_cell.angle_alpha   90.00
_cell.angle_beta   90.00
_cell.angle_gamma   90.00
#
_symmetry.space_group_name_H-M   'P 1'
#
loop_
_entity.id
_entity.type
_entity.pdbx_description
1 polymer ?
#
loop_
_entity_poly.entity_id
_entity_poly.type
_entity_poly.pdbx_seq_one_letter_code
_entity_poly.pdbx_strand_id
1 'polypeptide(L)' 'NKMTAWEPVYEDASDLVARFPIIAAFIYNLKYKGDKQTPIDPKLDMGANFAHMIGQSEQYKDVARMYFILHSDH' A
#
# COMPACT_ATOMS: atom_id res chain seq x y z
N ASN A 1 6.45 -22.22 -21.53
CA ASN A 1 7.84 -22.63 -21.26
C ASN A 1 8.08 -22.45 -19.76
N LYS A 2 8.47 -23.49 -19.00
CA LYS A 2 8.65 -23.39 -17.54
C LYS A 2 9.76 -22.39 -17.16
N MET A 3 10.77 -22.22 -18.01
CA MET A 3 11.94 -21.38 -17.72
C MET A 3 11.63 -19.88 -17.71
N THR A 4 10.52 -19.45 -18.31
CA THR A 4 10.10 -18.04 -18.38
C THR A 4 8.84 -17.77 -17.55
N ALA A 5 8.37 -18.74 -16.77
CA ALA A 5 7.15 -18.58 -15.97
C ALA A 5 7.28 -17.53 -14.84
N TRP A 6 8.51 -17.15 -14.47
CA TRP A 6 8.76 -16.12 -13.47
C TRP A 6 8.45 -14.71 -13.99
N GLU A 7 8.51 -14.47 -15.31
CA GLU A 7 8.25 -13.18 -15.93
C GLU A 7 6.82 -12.67 -15.63
N PRO A 8 5.74 -13.41 -15.96
CA PRO A 8 4.39 -12.97 -15.62
C PRO A 8 4.15 -12.92 -14.11
N VAL A 9 4.77 -13.82 -13.33
CA VAL A 9 4.65 -13.82 -11.87
C VAL A 9 5.27 -12.56 -11.26
N TYR A 10 6.41 -12.12 -11.78
CA TYR A 10 7.08 -10.91 -11.33
C TYR A 10 6.24 -9.66 -11.63
N GLU A 11 5.70 -9.56 -12.85
CA GLU A 11 4.84 -8.44 -13.24
C GLU A 11 3.58 -8.39 -12.36
N ASP A 12 2.89 -9.52 -12.19
CA ASP A 12 1.67 -9.60 -11.37
C ASP A 12 1.95 -9.32 -9.89
N ALA A 13 3.06 -9.84 -9.35
CA ALA A 13 3.43 -9.58 -7.96
C ALA A 13 3.81 -8.11 -7.73
N SER A 14 4.52 -7.49 -8.68
CA SER A 14 4.88 -6.07 -8.62
C SER A 14 3.63 -5.18 -8.67
N ASP A 15 2.71 -5.48 -9.58
CA ASP A 15 1.41 -4.82 -9.67
C ASP A 15 0.58 -4.99 -8.39
N LEU A 16 0.60 -6.18 -7.80
CA LEU A 16 -0.12 -6.47 -6.56
C LEU A 16 0.40 -5.63 -5.39
N VAL A 17 1.72 -5.57 -5.21
CA VAL A 17 2.35 -4.77 -4.14
C VAL A 17 2.05 -3.28 -4.33
N ALA A 18 2.06 -2.78 -5.57
CA ALA A 18 1.74 -1.39 -5.86
C ALA A 18 0.26 -1.04 -5.57
N ARG A 19 -0.68 -1.94 -5.84
CA ARG A 19 -2.12 -1.69 -5.71
C ARG A 19 -2.68 -2.01 -4.32
N PHE A 20 -2.05 -2.90 -3.57
CA PHE A 20 -2.55 -3.37 -2.27
C PHE A 20 -2.84 -2.25 -1.26
N PRO A 21 -1.96 -1.24 -1.06
CA PRO A 21 -2.21 -0.16 -0.11
C PRO A 21 -3.43 0.70 -0.48
N ILE A 22 -3.72 0.83 -1.77
CA ILE A 22 -4.85 1.62 -2.28
C ILE A 22 -6.17 0.94 -1.91
N ILE A 23 -6.26 -0.37 -2.15
CA ILE A 23 -7.43 -1.17 -1.79
C ILE A 23 -7.63 -1.20 -0.27
N ALA A 24 -6.54 -1.38 0.49
CA ALA A 24 -6.59 -1.38 1.95
C ALA A 24 -7.08 -0.03 2.51
N ALA A 25 -6.56 1.09 1.98
CA ALA A 25 -6.99 2.43 2.38
C ALA A 25 -8.45 2.69 2.01
N PHE A 26 -8.89 2.25 0.83
CA PHE A 26 -10.29 2.34 0.41
C PHE A 26 -11.23 1.66 1.41
N ILE A 27 -10.93 0.39 1.77
CA ILE A 27 -11.74 -0.39 2.73
C ILE A 27 -11.75 0.28 4.10
N TYR A 28 -10.60 0.76 4.57
CA TYR A 28 -10.50 1.48 5.83
C TYR A 28 -11.36 2.75 5.83
N ASN A 29 -11.30 3.53 4.75
CA ASN A 29 -12.04 4.78 4.63
C ASN A 29 -13.55 4.54 4.53
N LEU A 30 -13.97 3.53 3.78
CA LEU A 30 -15.36 3.09 3.68
C LEU A 30 -15.93 2.75 5.06
N LYS A 31 -15.16 2.02 5.89
CA LYS A 31 -15.63 1.54 7.19
C LYS A 31 -15.52 2.58 8.31
N TYR A 32 -14.49 3.43 8.29
CA TYR A 32 -14.11 4.24 9.45
C TYR A 32 -13.96 5.75 9.18
N LYS A 33 -13.95 6.19 7.91
CA LYS A 33 -13.77 7.61 7.54
C LYS A 33 -14.93 8.17 6.70
N GLY A 34 -16.09 7.52 6.76
CA GLY A 34 -17.29 7.97 6.05
C GLY A 34 -17.14 7.95 4.53
N ASP A 35 -16.40 6.98 4.00
CA ASP A 35 -16.17 6.75 2.56
C ASP A 35 -15.53 7.93 1.82
N LYS A 36 -14.73 8.73 2.53
CA LYS A 36 -13.95 9.81 1.93
C LYS A 36 -12.58 9.30 1.48
N GLN A 37 -12.38 9.28 0.17
CA GLN A 37 -11.15 8.79 -0.45
C GLN A 37 -10.18 9.93 -0.72
N THR A 38 -8.90 9.68 -0.46
CA THR A 38 -7.80 10.62 -0.73
C THR A 38 -6.94 10.03 -1.86
N PRO A 39 -6.60 10.80 -2.91
CA PRO A 39 -5.78 10.31 -4.01
C PRO A 39 -4.35 9.98 -3.56
N ILE A 40 -3.66 9.15 -4.32
CA ILE A 40 -2.23 8.87 -4.12
C ILE A 40 -1.38 10.13 -4.38
N ASP A 41 -0.25 10.25 -3.68
CA ASP A 41 0.79 11.22 -3.99
C ASP A 41 2.00 10.50 -4.63
N PRO A 42 2.29 10.71 -5.93
CA PRO A 42 3.42 10.08 -6.61
C PRO A 42 4.80 10.40 -6.01
N LYS A 43 4.90 11.40 -5.12
CA LYS A 43 6.16 11.78 -4.46
C LYS A 43 6.42 11.01 -3.16
N LEU A 44 5.42 10.27 -2.65
CA LEU A 44 5.53 9.53 -1.41
C LEU A 44 5.87 8.05 -1.68
N ASP A 45 6.64 7.46 -0.77
CA ASP A 45 6.84 6.01 -0.72
C ASP A 45 5.56 5.27 -0.29
N MET A 46 5.54 3.94 -0.45
CA MET A 46 4.37 3.09 -0.19
C MET A 46 3.77 3.28 1.21
N GLY A 47 4.60 3.27 2.26
CA GLY A 47 4.14 3.38 3.64
C GLY A 47 3.56 4.74 3.95
N ALA A 48 4.22 5.81 3.47
CA ALA A 48 3.72 7.17 3.59
C ALA A 48 2.44 7.41 2.78
N ASN A 49 2.34 6.84 1.58
CA ASN A 49 1.13 6.94 0.76
C ASN A 49 -0.05 6.26 1.44
N PHE A 50 0.15 5.08 2.04
CA PHE A 50 -0.90 4.42 2.81
C PHE A 50 -1.41 5.32 3.94
N ALA A 51 -0.51 5.84 4.78
CA ALA A 51 -0.86 6.75 5.88
C ALA A 51 -1.57 8.03 5.39
N HIS A 52 -1.12 8.59 4.26
CA HIS A 52 -1.75 9.73 3.60
C HIS A 52 -3.19 9.41 3.18
N MET A 53 -3.41 8.28 2.51
CA MET A 53 -4.72 7.89 1.99
C MET A 53 -5.76 7.64 3.09
N ILE A 54 -5.34 7.17 4.27
CA ILE A 54 -6.23 6.97 5.43
C ILE A 54 -6.36 8.21 6.33
N GLY A 55 -5.77 9.34 5.93
CA GLY A 55 -5.84 10.61 6.65
C GLY A 55 -5.24 10.53 8.06
N GLN A 56 -4.07 9.90 8.17
CA GLN A 56 -3.27 9.86 9.41
C GLN A 56 -2.27 11.01 9.49
N SER A 57 -1.67 11.20 10.66
CA SER A 57 -0.68 12.25 10.89
C SER A 57 0.66 11.99 10.19
N GLU A 58 1.48 13.04 10.06
CA GLU A 58 2.83 12.92 9.49
C GLU A 58 3.69 11.92 10.27
N GLN A 59 3.59 11.88 11.60
CA GLN A 59 4.34 10.93 12.44
C GLN A 59 3.92 9.48 12.18
N TYR A 60 2.67 9.25 11.76
CA TYR A 60 2.18 7.92 11.43
C TYR A 60 2.82 7.35 10.15
N LYS A 61 3.36 8.20 9.27
CA LYS A 61 4.07 7.73 8.07
C LYS A 61 5.26 6.85 8.43
N ASP A 62 6.02 7.22 9.46
CA ASP A 62 7.16 6.43 9.93
C ASP A 62 6.73 5.14 10.61
N VAL A 63 5.61 5.17 11.35
CA VAL A 63 5.00 3.97 11.92
C VAL A 63 4.57 3.01 10.81
N ALA A 64 3.91 3.49 9.76
CA ALA A 64 3.47 2.68 8.63
C ALA A 64 4.65 2.05 7.88
N ARG A 65 5.71 2.83 7.60
CA ARG A 65 6.95 2.33 6.98
C ARG A 65 7.57 1.20 7.80
N MET A 66 7.79 1.45 9.09
CA MET A 66 8.36 0.45 9.99
C MET A 66 7.47 -0.79 10.09
N TYR A 67 6.16 -0.60 10.23
CA TYR A 67 5.20 -1.69 10.37
C TYR A 67 5.22 -2.63 9.16
N PHE A 68 5.18 -2.08 7.94
CA PHE A 68 5.24 -2.88 6.72
C PHE A 68 6.56 -3.62 6.55
N ILE A 69 7.69 -3.05 7.00
CA ILE A 69 8.99 -3.71 6.96
C ILE A 69 9.06 -4.83 8.00
N LEU A 70 8.65 -4.57 9.24
CA LEU A 70 8.74 -5.55 10.33
C LEU A 70 7.82 -6.76 10.15
N HIS A 71 6.68 -6.59 9.47
CA HIS A 71 5.71 -7.66 9.23
C HIS A 71 5.65 -8.06 7.75
N SER A 72 6.67 -7.71 6.94
CA SER A 72 6.70 -8.12 5.53
C SER A 72 6.80 -9.63 5.37
N ASP A 73 7.46 -10.28 6.34
CA ASP A 73 7.54 -11.72 6.50
C ASP A 73 7.79 -12.03 7.99
N HIS A 74 7.20 -13.13 8.48
CA HIS A 74 7.21 -13.64 9.87
C HIS A 74 7.11 -12.60 11.01
#